data_AF-A0A7I7VSR1-F1
#
_entry.id   AF-A0A7I7VSR1-F1
#
_cell.length_a   1.000
_cell.length_b   1.000
_cell.length_c   1.000
_cell.angle_alpha   90.00
_cell.angle_beta   90.00
_cell.angle_gamma   90.00
#
_symmetry.space_group_name_H-M   'P 1'
#
loop_
_entity.id
_entity.type
_entity.pdbx_description
1 polymer ?
#
loop_
_entity_poly.entity_id
_entity_poly.type
_entity_poly.pdbx_seq_one_letter_code
_entity_poly.pdbx_strand_id
1 'polypeptide(L)'
;MSVAWNDHLKKFVMLYTNTVSDVVMRTSDKPEEPWSSAKKIVTSAAVPGGIYAPYITPGRTPGRQAATCTSRCPAGRTTAHC
;
A
#
# COMPACT_ATOMS: atom_id res chain seq x y z
N MET A 1 -0.41 6.17 -5.29
CA MET A 1 -0.15 4.82 -5.83
C MET A 1 1.34 4.57 -5.78
N SER A 2 1.77 3.39 -5.34
CA SER A 2 3.19 3.04 -5.18
C SER A 2 3.43 1.66 -5.82
N VAL A 3 4.50 1.52 -6.61
CA VAL A 3 4.88 0.25 -7.25
C VAL A 3 6.33 -0.06 -6.89
N ALA A 4 6.59 -1.29 -6.48
CA ALA A 4 7.93 -1.76 -6.16
C ALA A 4 8.12 -3.22 -6.60
N TRP A 5 9.35 -3.57 -6.98
CA TRP A 5 9.72 -4.96 -7.22
C TRP A 5 9.92 -5.70 -5.90
N ASN A 6 9.38 -6.91 -5.76
CA ASN A 6 9.55 -7.76 -4.58
C ASN A 6 10.38 -8.99 -4.92
N ASP A 7 11.56 -9.10 -4.32
CA ASP A 7 12.50 -10.19 -4.57
C ASP A 7 12.03 -11.56 -4.03
N HIS A 8 11.17 -11.58 -3.00
CA HIS A 8 10.61 -12.83 -2.45
C HIS A 8 9.55 -13.41 -3.37
N LEU A 9 8.66 -12.55 -3.88
CA LEU A 9 7.61 -12.95 -4.79
C LEU A 9 8.09 -13.03 -6.24
N LYS A 10 9.27 -12.46 -6.53
CA LYS A 10 9.82 -12.19 -7.87
C LYS A 10 8.78 -11.56 -8.80
N LYS A 11 8.03 -10.60 -8.26
CA LYS A 11 6.90 -9.93 -8.92
C LYS A 11 6.90 -8.45 -8.56
N PHE A 12 6.37 -7.63 -9.46
CA PHE A 12 6.02 -6.25 -9.16
C PHE A 12 4.79 -6.23 -8.25
N VAL A 13 4.85 -5.43 -7.20
CA VAL A 13 3.77 -5.20 -6.25
C VAL A 13 3.33 -3.75 -6.39
N MET A 14 2.04 -3.55 -6.64
CA MET A 14 1.39 -2.25 -6.67
C MET A 14 0.51 -2.10 -5.42
N LEU A 15 0.59 -0.95 -4.78
CA LEU A 15 -0.20 -0.57 -3.62
C LEU A 15 -0.99 0.72 -3.93
N TYR A 16 -2.31 0.69 -3.72
CA TYR A 16 -3.17 1.86 -3.87
C TYR A 16 -4.40 1.78 -2.96
N THR A 17 -5.10 2.90 -2.80
CA THR A 17 -6.40 2.96 -2.10
C THR A 17 -7.54 2.78 -3.08
N ASN A 18 -8.52 1.94 -2.74
CA ASN A 18 -9.76 1.83 -3.51
C ASN A 18 -10.73 3.01 -3.19
N THR A 19 -11.93 2.97 -3.77
CA THR A 19 -12.97 4.01 -3.61
C THR A 19 -13.46 4.18 -2.16
N VAL A 20 -13.31 3.16 -1.31
CA VAL A 20 -13.68 3.20 0.12
C VAL A 20 -12.47 3.44 1.03
N SER A 21 -11.35 3.89 0.45
CA SER A 21 -10.08 4.14 1.16
C SER A 21 -9.46 2.90 1.80
N ASP A 22 -9.78 1.68 1.34
CA ASP A 22 -9.05 0.48 1.72
C ASP A 22 -7.77 0.37 0.90
N VAL A 23 -6.72 -0.13 1.54
CA VAL A 23 -5.44 -0.41 0.87
C VAL A 23 -5.52 -1.75 0.20
N VAL A 24 -5.37 -1.72 -1.12
CA VAL A 24 -5.35 -2.88 -1.97
C VAL A 24 -3.98 -3.03 -2.61
N MET A 25 -3.59 -4.29 -2.74
CA MET A 25 -2.34 -4.71 -3.34
C MET A 25 -2.63 -5.55 -4.59
N ARG A 26 -1.91 -5.27 -5.66
CA ARG A 26 -1.92 -6.07 -6.89
C ARG A 26 -0.51 -6.51 -7.21
N THR A 27 -0.37 -7.64 -7.91
CA THR A 27 0.93 -8.17 -8.31
C THR A 27 0.96 -8.44 -9.80
N SER A 28 2.08 -8.18 -10.46
CA SER A 28 2.28 -8.52 -11.87
C SER A 28 3.71 -8.99 -12.14
N ASP A 29 3.89 -9.75 -13.22
CA ASP A 29 5.21 -10.14 -13.71
C ASP A 29 5.89 -9.02 -14.49
N LYS A 30 5.11 -8.04 -14.98
CA LYS A 30 5.60 -6.86 -15.71
C LYS A 30 5.06 -5.58 -15.07
N PRO A 31 5.78 -4.46 -15.16
CA PRO A 31 5.32 -3.19 -14.59
C PRO A 31 4.11 -2.60 -15.35
N GLU A 32 3.81 -3.09 -16.54
CA GLU A 32 2.90 -2.45 -17.51
C GLU A 32 1.51 -3.08 -17.65
N GLU A 33 1.25 -4.28 -17.09
CA GLU A 33 0.04 -5.15 -17.17
C GLU A 33 0.41 -6.58 -17.66
N PRO A 34 -0.37 -7.65 -17.37
CA PRO A 34 -1.63 -7.68 -16.61
C PRO A 34 -1.42 -7.74 -15.08
N TRP A 35 -2.09 -6.88 -14.33
CA TRP A 35 -2.11 -6.95 -12.86
C TRP A 35 -3.09 -8.02 -12.36
N SER A 36 -2.70 -8.75 -11.32
CA SER A 36 -3.55 -9.73 -10.65
C SER A 36 -4.80 -9.10 -10.02
N SER A 37 -5.68 -9.94 -9.47
CA SER A 37 -6.83 -9.47 -8.70
C SER A 37 -6.40 -8.61 -7.51
N ALA A 38 -7.18 -7.56 -7.23
CA ALA A 38 -6.92 -6.68 -6.10
C ALA A 38 -7.10 -7.44 -4.77
N LYS A 39 -6.01 -7.58 -4.02
CA LYS A 39 -6.00 -8.17 -2.68
C LYS A 39 -6.07 -7.07 -1.65
N LYS A 40 -7.11 -7.08 -0.81
CA LYS A 40 -7.22 -6.15 0.32
C LYS A 40 -6.20 -6.53 1.39
N ILE A 41 -5.37 -5.56 1.81
CA ILE A 41 -4.34 -5.76 2.84
C ILE A 41 -4.69 -5.01 4.12
N VAL A 42 -5.20 -3.77 4.00
CA VAL A 42 -5.61 -2.95 5.14
C VAL A 42 -6.97 -2.34 4.85
N THR A 43 -7.90 -2.47 5.80
CA THR A 43 -9.19 -1.80 5.74
C THR A 43 -9.06 -0.39 6.29
N SER A 44 -9.81 0.57 5.73
CA SER A 44 -9.87 1.94 6.25
C SER A 44 -10.28 2.00 7.72
N ALA A 45 -11.11 1.05 8.17
CA ALA A 45 -11.50 0.90 9.57
C ALA A 45 -10.35 0.56 10.52
N ALA A 46 -9.25 -0.01 10.02
CA ALA A 46 -8.07 -0.30 10.84
C ALA A 46 -7.25 0.95 11.17
N VAL A 47 -7.51 2.09 10.51
CA VAL A 47 -6.76 3.33 10.68
C VAL A 47 -7.72 4.47 11.07
N PRO A 48 -7.66 4.96 12.32
CA PRO A 48 -8.43 6.11 12.75
C PRO A 48 -8.16 7.33 11.86
N GLY A 49 -9.21 7.96 11.31
CA GLY A 49 -9.08 9.08 10.36
C GLY A 49 -9.00 8.67 8.89
N GLY A 50 -9.00 7.38 8.59
CA GLY A 50 -8.98 6.84 7.23
C GLY A 50 -7.60 6.86 6.60
N ILE A 51 -7.41 5.99 5.60
CA ILE A 51 -6.11 5.81 4.97
C ILE A 51 -5.93 6.81 3.83
N TYR A 52 -4.80 7.50 3.87
CA TYR A 52 -4.33 8.38 2.82
C TYR A 52 -2.91 7.97 2.39
N ALA A 53 -2.68 8.03 1.08
CA ALA A 53 -1.37 7.84 0.46
C ALA A 53 -0.61 6.60 0.96
N PRO A 54 -1.00 5.38 0.53
CA PRO A 54 -0.25 4.18 0.85
C PRO A 54 1.06 4.13 0.03
N TYR A 55 2.16 3.82 0.70
CA TYR A 55 3.49 3.71 0.13
C TYR A 55 4.14 2.38 0.52
N ILE A 56 4.91 1.82 -0.42
CA ILE A 56 5.74 0.65 -0.15
C ILE A 56 7.10 1.15 0.37
N THR A 57 7.48 0.70 1.56
CA THR A 57 8.78 0.99 2.17
C THR A 57 9.61 -0.30 2.28
N PRO A 58 10.94 -0.23 2.08
CA PRO A 58 11.82 -1.37 2.32
C PRO A 58 11.75 -1.73 3.81
N GLY A 59 11.51 -3.01 4.11
CA GLY A 59 11.54 -3.52 5.46
C GLY A 59 12.97 -3.66 5.98
N ARG A 60 13.10 -3.82 7.29
CA ARG A 60 14.40 -4.04 7.95
C ARG A 60 15.08 -5.35 7.50
N THR A 61 14.33 -6.27 6.91
CA THR A 61 14.84 -7.54 6.39
C THR A 61 14.91 -7.48 4.86
N PRO A 62 16.01 -7.94 4.22
CA PRO A 62 16.14 -7.97 2.77
C PRO A 62 14.93 -8.62 2.08
N GLY A 63 14.38 -7.91 1.09
CA GLY A 63 13.21 -8.30 0.30
C GLY A 63 11.86 -8.28 1.04
N ARG A 64 11.82 -8.12 2.37
CA ARG A 64 10.55 -7.87 3.06
C ARG A 64 10.16 -6.42 2.82
N GLN A 65 8.93 -6.19 2.39
CA GLN A 65 8.38 -4.86 2.18
C GLN A 65 7.30 -4.57 3.21
N ALA A 66 7.28 -3.34 3.70
CA ALA A 66 6.22 -2.86 4.58
C ALA A 66 5.29 -1.95 3.77
N ALA A 67 3.99 -2.13 3.99
CA ALA A 67 2.98 -1.18 3.51
C ALA A 67 2.82 -0.11 4.59
N THR A 68 3.24 1.11 4.29
CA THR A 68 3.08 2.26 5.19
C THR A 68 1.94 3.12 4.69
N CYS A 69 1.01 3.45 5.57
CA CYS A 69 -0.17 4.23 5.26
C CYS A 69 -0.22 5.42 6.19
N THR A 70 -0.51 6.62 5.67
CA THR A 70 -0.73 7.79 6.53
C THR A 70 -2.20 7.90 6.87
N SER A 71 -2.53 8.23 8.12
CA SER A 71 -3.89 8.56 8.51
C SER A 71 -4.21 9.99 8.10
N ARG A 72 -5.46 10.26 7.72
CA ARG A 72 -5.96 11.63 7.62
C ARG A 72 -6.30 12.11 9.03
N CYS A 73 -5.41 12.87 9.66
CA CYS A 73 -5.72 13.47 10.95
C CYS A 73 -6.90 14.45 10.79
N PRO A 74 -7.80 14.58 11.79
CA PRO A 74 -8.80 15.64 11.78
C PRO A 74 -8.05 16.98 11.81
N ALA A 75 -8.41 17.91 10.92
CA ALA A 75 -7.73 19.20 10.69
C ALA A 75 -6.47 19.20 9.79
N GLY A 76 -6.49 18.47 8.67
CA GLY A 76 -5.67 18.82 7.49
C GLY A 76 -4.16 18.63 7.63
N ARG A 77 -3.70 17.92 8.67
CA ARG A 77 -2.29 17.54 8.84
C ARG A 77 -2.09 16.09 8.39
N THR A 78 -1.27 15.90 7.37
CA THR A 78 -0.76 14.59 6.94
C THR A 78 0.43 14.22 7.81
N THR A 79 0.27 13.28 8.75
CA THR A 79 1.42 12.75 9.51
C THR A 79 1.24 11.24 9.70
N ALA A 80 2.34 10.49 9.65
CA ALA A 80 2.37 9.02 9.74
C ALA A 80 2.06 8.49 11.16
N HIS A 81 1.78 9.38 12.11
CA HIS A 81 1.44 9.08 13.49
C HIS A 81 0.25 9.96 13.91
N CYS A 82 -0.95 9.51 13.55
CA CYS A 82 -2.13 9.64 14.40
C CYS A 82 -2.50 8.19 14.76
#